data_AF-A0A2M8CWD2-F1
#
_entry.id   AF-A0A2M8CWD2-F1
#
_cell.length_a   1.000
_cell.length_b   1.000
_cell.length_c   1.000
_cell.angle_alpha   90.00
_cell.angle_beta   90.00
_cell.angle_gamma   90.00
#
_symmetry.space_group_name_H-M   'P 1'
#
loop_
_entity.id
_entity.type
_entity.pdbx_description
1 polymer ?
#
loop_
_entity_poly.entity_id
_entity_poly.type
_entity_poly.pdbx_seq_one_letter_code
_entity_poly.pdbx_strand_id
1 'polypeptide(L)'
;MDGIQAGLDDVSKKGDDYAARVYVVYKGTLPWDVSAMNYVWANTQPAGASWPNAYTKRAIMVAQKSGLPDNNEIWVDEIRNVREDFKKYFGRDVTKIDGVAIMTDCDNGGGVSTGYYRDIRFTSSE
;
A
#
# COMPACT_ATOMS: atom_id res chain seq x y z
N MET A 1 15.84 1.11 -1.63
CA MET A 1 15.11 -0.13 -2.00
C MET A 1 15.66 -0.59 -3.33
N ASP A 2 15.72 -1.90 -3.55
CA ASP A 2 16.11 -2.49 -4.84
C ASP A 2 14.95 -3.36 -5.36
N GLY A 3 14.73 -3.43 -6.66
CA GLY A 3 13.78 -4.39 -7.25
C GLY A 3 12.40 -3.85 -7.65
N ILE A 4 12.33 -2.67 -8.25
CA ILE A 4 11.14 -2.27 -9.03
C ILE A 4 11.16 -2.97 -10.37
N GLN A 5 10.08 -3.68 -10.68
CA GLN A 5 10.01 -4.54 -11.86
C GLN A 5 9.37 -3.78 -13.01
N ALA A 6 10.21 -3.22 -13.88
CA ALA A 6 9.78 -2.51 -15.07
C ALA A 6 8.91 -3.43 -15.96
N GLY A 7 7.68 -3.02 -16.22
CA GLY A 7 6.74 -3.73 -17.10
C GLY A 7 5.67 -4.57 -16.38
N LEU A 8 5.64 -4.61 -15.04
CA LEU A 8 4.50 -5.18 -14.33
C LEU A 8 3.29 -4.23 -14.37
N ASP A 9 2.13 -4.82 -14.63
CA ASP A 9 0.84 -4.16 -14.51
C ASP A 9 0.31 -4.33 -13.09
N ASP A 10 0.51 -3.30 -12.25
CA ASP A 10 0.14 -3.26 -10.82
C ASP A 10 -1.36 -3.50 -10.55
N VAL A 11 -2.22 -3.33 -11.57
CA VAL A 11 -3.66 -3.59 -11.43
C VAL A 11 -4.05 -5.04 -11.75
N SER A 12 -3.10 -5.83 -12.26
CA SER A 12 -3.29 -7.24 -12.60
C SER A 12 -2.83 -8.14 -11.44
N LYS A 13 -3.41 -9.35 -11.35
CA LYS A 13 -2.96 -10.34 -10.36
C LYS A 13 -1.47 -10.70 -10.50
N LYS A 14 -0.95 -10.68 -11.73
CA LYS A 14 0.45 -11.03 -12.01
C LYS A 14 1.43 -9.90 -11.67
N GLY A 15 0.93 -8.69 -11.48
CA GLY A 15 1.74 -7.51 -11.19
C GLY A 15 1.49 -6.91 -9.82
N ASP A 16 0.74 -7.57 -8.93
CA ASP A 16 0.48 -7.08 -7.56
C ASP A 16 1.72 -7.23 -6.63
N ASP A 17 2.92 -7.07 -7.18
CA ASP A 17 4.21 -7.04 -6.47
C ASP A 17 4.59 -5.58 -6.16
N TYR A 18 5.07 -5.31 -4.95
CA TYR A 18 5.49 -3.96 -4.56
C TYR A 18 6.74 -4.00 -3.70
N ALA A 19 7.72 -3.17 -4.07
CA ALA A 19 8.98 -3.06 -3.34
C ALA A 19 8.80 -2.56 -1.91
N ALA A 20 7.70 -1.85 -1.63
CA ALA A 20 7.25 -1.60 -0.28
C ALA A 20 5.72 -1.50 -0.22
N ARG A 21 5.09 -2.20 0.72
CA ARG A 21 3.66 -2.11 1.01
C ARG A 21 3.40 -1.99 2.52
N VAL A 22 2.47 -1.12 2.90
CA VAL A 22 1.90 -1.01 4.25
C VAL A 22 0.39 -1.18 4.18
N TYR A 23 -0.14 -2.12 4.97
CA TYR A 23 -1.56 -2.38 5.11
C TYR A 23 -2.08 -1.71 6.37
N VAL A 24 -3.28 -1.15 6.27
CA VAL A 24 -4.07 -0.75 7.42
C VAL A 24 -5.43 -1.40 7.33
N VAL A 25 -5.77 -2.21 8.32
CA VAL A 25 -6.95 -3.08 8.31
C VAL A 25 -7.98 -2.59 9.31
N TYR A 26 -9.23 -2.54 8.85
CA TYR A 26 -10.41 -2.35 9.68
C TYR A 26 -11.31 -3.58 9.59
N LYS A 27 -11.80 -4.02 10.76
CA LYS A 27 -12.79 -5.08 10.90
C LYS A 27 -14.09 -4.51 11.46
N GLY A 28 -15.17 -4.68 10.71
CA GLY A 28 -16.52 -4.34 11.13
C GLY A 28 -17.12 -5.38 12.07
N THR A 29 -18.43 -5.29 12.26
CA THR A 29 -19.17 -6.15 13.19
C THR A 29 -19.35 -7.58 12.70
N LEU A 30 -19.45 -7.76 11.38
CA LEU A 30 -19.67 -9.06 10.75
C LEU A 30 -18.32 -9.73 10.40
N PRO A 31 -18.19 -11.06 10.50
CA PRO A 31 -16.93 -11.76 10.23
C PRO A 31 -16.33 -11.52 8.83
N TRP A 32 -17.17 -11.23 7.84
CA TRP A 32 -16.75 -10.94 6.47
C TRP A 32 -16.57 -9.44 6.17
N ASP A 33 -16.88 -8.57 7.13
CA ASP A 33 -16.74 -7.12 6.99
C ASP A 33 -15.32 -6.71 7.33
N VAL A 34 -14.41 -6.89 6.37
CA VAL A 34 -13.01 -6.49 6.48
C VAL A 34 -12.71 -5.54 5.34
N SER A 35 -12.03 -4.44 5.63
CA SER A 35 -11.56 -3.48 4.63
C SER A 35 -10.10 -3.13 4.90
N ALA A 36 -9.30 -2.99 3.84
CA ALA A 36 -7.87 -2.73 3.96
C ALA A 36 -7.42 -1.61 3.02
N MET A 37 -6.76 -0.60 3.57
CA MET A 37 -5.97 0.36 2.80
C MET A 37 -4.57 -0.21 2.60
N ASN A 38 -4.05 -0.13 1.38
CA ASN A 38 -2.72 -0.58 1.01
C ASN A 38 -1.96 0.60 0.44
N TYR A 39 -0.95 1.07 1.17
CA TYR A 39 -0.06 2.13 0.71
C TYR A 39 1.16 1.47 0.09
N VAL A 40 1.38 1.71 -1.20
CA VAL A 40 2.40 0.99 -1.98
C VAL A 40 3.40 1.92 -2.63
N TRP A 41 4.62 1.44 -2.76
CA TRP A 41 5.55 1.90 -3.78
C TRP A 41 5.26 1.12 -5.07
N ALA A 42 4.51 1.76 -5.97
CA ALA A 42 4.06 1.19 -7.24
C ALA A 42 5.22 0.93 -8.20
N ASN A 43 5.07 -0.03 -9.12
CA ASN A 43 6.05 -0.21 -10.18
C ASN A 43 5.81 0.80 -11.32
N THR A 44 4.54 0.97 -11.71
CA THR A 44 4.16 1.76 -12.89
C THR A 44 3.02 2.74 -12.64
N GLN A 45 2.14 2.49 -11.67
CA GLN A 45 1.03 3.41 -11.39
C GLN A 45 1.55 4.73 -10.83
N PRO A 46 1.10 5.89 -11.31
CA PRO A 46 1.64 7.17 -10.88
C PRO A 46 1.34 7.43 -9.40
N ALA A 47 2.25 8.14 -8.72
CA ALA A 47 2.03 8.54 -7.33
C ALA A 47 0.69 9.29 -7.18
N GLY A 48 -0.06 8.94 -6.13
CA GLY A 48 -1.42 9.42 -5.88
C GLY A 48 -2.53 8.62 -6.58
N ALA A 49 -2.21 7.71 -7.52
CA ALA A 49 -3.19 6.80 -8.09
C ALA A 49 -3.75 5.83 -7.04
N SER A 50 -4.98 5.37 -7.28
CA SER A 50 -5.62 4.35 -6.45
C SER A 50 -6.41 3.37 -7.29
N TRP A 51 -6.39 2.09 -6.91
CA TRP A 51 -7.12 1.02 -7.61
C TRP A 51 -7.57 -0.08 -6.63
N PRO A 52 -8.60 -0.87 -6.98
CA PRO A 52 -8.93 -2.07 -6.22
C PRO A 52 -7.82 -3.12 -6.28
N ASN A 53 -7.61 -3.85 -5.19
CA ASN A 53 -6.67 -4.98 -5.22
C ASN A 53 -7.13 -6.06 -6.21
N ALA A 54 -6.17 -6.65 -6.93
CA ALA A 54 -6.45 -7.61 -7.99
C ALA A 54 -7.10 -8.94 -7.50
N TYR A 55 -6.99 -9.26 -6.21
CA TYR A 55 -7.51 -10.48 -5.60
C TYR A 55 -8.81 -10.27 -4.82
N THR A 56 -9.07 -9.05 -4.35
CA THR A 56 -10.25 -8.76 -3.51
C THR A 56 -10.75 -7.33 -3.65
N LYS A 57 -12.09 -7.17 -3.63
CA LYS A 57 -12.74 -5.85 -3.60
C LYS A 57 -12.71 -5.20 -2.21
N ARG A 58 -12.17 -5.90 -1.20
CA ARG A 58 -12.05 -5.42 0.18
C ARG A 58 -10.80 -4.59 0.43
N ALA A 59 -9.92 -4.49 -0.56
CA ALA A 59 -8.67 -3.78 -0.44
C ALA A 59 -8.54 -2.74 -1.54
N ILE A 60 -8.03 -1.56 -1.17
CA ILE A 60 -7.73 -0.46 -2.07
C ILE A 60 -6.23 -0.19 -1.98
N MET A 61 -5.60 -0.15 -3.15
CA MET A 61 -4.21 0.20 -3.34
C MET A 61 -4.12 1.72 -3.56
N VAL A 62 -3.13 2.37 -2.96
CA VAL A 62 -2.81 3.78 -3.13
C VAL A 62 -1.31 3.92 -3.32
N ALA A 63 -0.89 4.35 -4.51
CA ALA A 63 0.51 4.62 -4.82
C ALA A 63 0.99 5.84 -4.03
N GLN A 64 1.93 5.65 -3.10
CA GLN A 64 2.64 6.74 -2.44
C GLN A 64 3.77 7.25 -3.34
N LYS A 65 4.49 6.30 -3.93
CA LYS A 65 5.57 6.51 -4.88
C LYS A 65 5.43 5.51 -6.02
N SER A 66 6.18 5.75 -7.08
CA SER A 66 6.15 4.96 -8.30
C SER A 66 7.53 4.93 -8.94
N GLY A 67 7.91 3.78 -9.50
CA GLY A 67 9.15 3.66 -10.25
C GLY A 67 10.40 3.76 -9.38
N LEU A 68 11.57 3.56 -10.00
CA LEU A 68 12.85 3.61 -9.30
C LEU A 68 13.06 4.98 -8.63
N PRO A 69 13.53 5.01 -7.36
CA PRO A 69 13.87 6.26 -6.72
C PRO A 69 15.07 6.89 -7.43
N ASP A 70 15.09 8.23 -7.49
CA ASP A 70 16.22 8.98 -8.07
C ASP A 70 17.53 8.72 -7.32
N ASN A 71 17.43 8.43 -6.01
CA ASN A 71 18.55 8.05 -5.16
C ASN A 71 18.10 7.01 -4.11
N ASN A 72 18.76 5.86 -4.07
CA ASN A 72 18.44 4.74 -3.18
C ASN A 72 19.03 4.87 -1.76
N GLU A 73 19.84 5.89 -1.49
CA GLU A 73 20.43 6.19 -0.17
C GLU A 73 19.61 7.21 0.64
N ILE A 74 18.62 7.86 0.02
CA ILE A 74 17.78 8.87 0.67
C ILE A 74 16.49 8.22 1.15
N TRP A 75 16.18 8.47 2.42
CA TRP A 75 14.89 8.09 2.99
C TRP A 75 13.79 9.02 2.50
N VAL A 76 12.65 8.42 2.18
CA VAL A 76 11.47 9.14 1.70
C VAL A 76 10.36 8.96 2.72
N ASP A 77 9.91 10.08 3.27
CA ASP A 77 8.84 10.10 4.27
C ASP A 77 7.47 10.26 3.57
N GLU A 78 6.47 9.53 4.06
CA GLU A 78 5.10 9.57 3.55
C GLU A 78 4.12 9.74 4.70
N ILE A 79 3.14 10.63 4.52
CA ILE A 79 2.11 10.92 5.52
C ILE A 79 0.74 10.71 4.88
N ARG A 80 -0.13 9.96 5.57
CA ARG A 80 -1.49 9.69 5.13
C ARG A 80 -2.50 9.86 6.26
N ASN A 81 -3.59 10.55 5.94
CA ASN A 81 -4.77 10.55 6.79
C ASN A 81 -5.59 9.28 6.53
N VAL A 82 -5.33 8.25 7.34
CA VAL A 82 -5.97 6.94 7.22
C VAL A 82 -7.48 7.01 7.37
N ARG A 83 -8.00 7.84 8.29
CA ARG A 83 -9.45 7.98 8.50
C ARG A 83 -10.14 8.55 7.27
N GLU A 84 -9.58 9.60 6.69
CA GLU A 84 -10.11 10.20 5.45
C GLU A 84 -9.99 9.25 4.27
N ASP A 85 -8.94 8.44 4.18
CA ASP A 85 -8.82 7.40 3.15
C ASP A 85 -9.91 6.32 3.29
N PHE A 86 -10.17 5.81 4.49
CA PHE A 86 -11.27 4.86 4.72
C PHE A 86 -12.63 5.48 4.40
N LYS A 87 -12.83 6.75 4.73
CA LYS A 87 -14.06 7.48 4.40
C LYS A 87 -14.22 7.66 2.91
N LYS A 88 -13.16 8.03 2.20
CA LYS A 88 -13.15 8.24 0.74
C LYS A 88 -13.40 6.95 -0.02
N TYR A 89 -12.69 5.87 0.29
CA TYR A 89 -12.71 4.66 -0.54
C TYR A 89 -13.71 3.59 -0.09
N PHE A 90 -14.07 3.56 1.19
CA PHE A 90 -15.02 2.60 1.74
C PHE A 90 -16.29 3.23 2.30
N GLY A 91 -16.40 4.57 2.33
CA GLY A 91 -17.54 5.26 2.94
C GLY A 91 -17.60 5.10 4.47
N ARG A 92 -16.47 4.77 5.11
CA ARG A 92 -16.41 4.42 6.54
C ARG A 92 -15.69 5.48 7.35
N ASP A 93 -16.39 6.01 8.34
CA ASP A 93 -15.79 6.92 9.32
C ASP A 93 -15.16 6.10 10.46
N VAL A 94 -13.93 5.62 10.24
CA VAL A 94 -13.22 4.78 11.22
C VAL A 94 -12.52 5.62 12.28
N THR A 95 -12.66 5.24 13.54
CA THR A 95 -11.97 5.87 14.68
C THR A 95 -10.89 4.98 15.29
N LYS A 96 -10.82 3.72 14.84
CA LYS A 96 -9.81 2.73 15.23
C LYS A 96 -9.51 1.82 14.04
N ILE A 97 -8.36 1.17 14.10
CA ILE A 97 -7.95 0.11 13.18
C ILE A 97 -7.70 -1.17 13.96
N ASP A 98 -7.80 -2.30 13.29
CA ASP A 98 -7.68 -3.63 13.90
C ASP A 98 -6.34 -4.30 13.59
N GLY A 99 -5.57 -3.75 12.64
CA GLY A 99 -4.23 -4.24 12.35
C GLY A 99 -3.44 -3.36 11.38
N VAL A 100 -2.11 -3.49 11.48
CA VAL A 100 -1.14 -2.99 10.50
C VAL A 100 -0.27 -4.15 10.08
N ALA A 101 0.02 -4.24 8.79
CA ALA A 101 1.02 -5.17 8.26
C ALA A 101 1.96 -4.43 7.32
N ILE A 102 3.18 -4.96 7.17
CA ILE A 102 4.16 -4.49 6.20
C ILE A 102 4.61 -5.68 5.35
N MET A 103 4.88 -5.43 4.08
CA MET A 103 5.27 -6.47 3.15
C MET A 103 6.12 -5.90 2.03
N THR A 104 7.26 -6.54 1.76
CA THR A 104 7.98 -6.44 0.50
C THR A 104 7.54 -7.63 -0.33
N ASP A 105 6.95 -7.38 -1.50
CA ASP A 105 6.29 -8.41 -2.31
C ASP A 105 6.99 -8.56 -3.65
N CYS A 106 7.37 -9.80 -3.98
CA CYS A 106 8.11 -10.13 -5.20
C CYS A 106 7.78 -11.53 -5.75
N ASP A 107 6.68 -12.14 -5.29
CA ASP A 107 6.36 -13.52 -5.61
C ASP A 107 5.60 -13.68 -6.95
N ASN A 108 4.94 -12.63 -7.46
CA ASN A 108 4.16 -12.69 -8.69
C ASN A 108 5.03 -12.46 -9.94
N GLY A 109 6.00 -11.57 -9.86
CA GLY A 109 6.96 -11.26 -10.92
C GLY A 109 8.22 -12.12 -10.90
N GLY A 110 8.43 -12.92 -9.84
CA GLY A 110 9.55 -13.86 -9.73
C GLY A 110 10.92 -13.20 -9.57
N GLY A 111 10.94 -11.90 -9.27
CA GLY A 111 12.15 -11.11 -9.04
C GLY A 111 12.63 -11.16 -7.59
N VAL A 112 13.67 -10.38 -7.31
CA VAL A 112 14.14 -10.10 -5.94
C VAL A 112 13.82 -8.65 -5.63
N SER A 113 13.21 -8.38 -4.48
CA SER A 113 12.93 -7.02 -4.02
C SER A 113 13.36 -6.84 -2.56
N THR A 114 13.91 -5.66 -2.25
CA THR A 114 14.35 -5.27 -0.91
C THR A 114 13.72 -3.93 -0.54
N GLY A 115 12.73 -3.97 0.34
CA GLY A 115 12.09 -2.81 0.97
C GLY A 115 12.73 -2.47 2.32
N TYR A 116 12.97 -1.18 2.57
CA TYR A 116 13.43 -0.67 3.85
C TYR A 116 12.35 0.20 4.48
N TYR A 117 12.15 0.04 5.79
CA TYR A 117 11.10 0.70 6.54
C TYR A 117 11.68 1.29 7.83
N ARG A 118 11.23 2.49 8.20
CA ARG A 118 11.56 3.13 9.47
C ARG A 118 10.41 4.00 9.95
N ASP A 119 10.40 4.30 11.24
CA ASP A 119 9.55 5.33 11.87
C ASP A 119 8.05 5.24 11.56
N ILE A 120 7.53 4.02 11.34
CA ILE A 120 6.10 3.79 11.12
C ILE A 120 5.34 4.03 12.42
N ARG A 121 4.50 5.06 12.44
CA ARG A 121 3.73 5.46 13.61
C ARG A 121 2.40 6.09 13.23
N PHE A 122 1.42 5.98 14.13
CA PHE A 122 0.24 6.82 14.09
C PHE A 122 0.44 8.06 14.97
N THR A 123 -0.05 9.19 14.50
CA THR A 123 -0.06 10.46 15.22
C THR A 123 -1.46 11.06 15.17
N SER A 124 -1.80 11.88 16.18
CA SER A 124 -3.07 12.63 16.22
C SER A 124 -3.01 13.97 15.47
N SER A 125 -1.84 14.30 14.93
CA SER A 125 -1.54 15.52 14.16
C SER A 125 -0.63 15.17 12.99
N GLU A 126 -0.70 15.96 11.92
CA GLU A 126 0.25 15.88 10.79
C GLU A 126 1.66 16.32 11.20
#